data_AF-A0A822D1C3-F1
#
_entry.id   AF-A0A822D1C3-F1
#
_cell.length_a   1.000
_cell.length_b   1.000
_cell.length_c   1.000
_cell.angle_alpha   90.00
_cell.angle_beta   90.00
_cell.angle_gamma   90.00
#
_symmetry.space_group_name_H-M   'P 1'
#
loop_
_entity.id
_entity.type
_entity.pdbx_description
1 polymer ?
#
loop_
_entity_poly.entity_id
_entity_poly.type
_entity_poly.pdbx_seq_one_letter_code
_entity_poly.pdbx_strand_id
1 'polypeptide(L)'
;LTLSYEEINALRLSIEEFYYFEFVVDDIPLRGFVGQIEETNLFPHKHHIYVYTHHHFDFHINNNQIIYVNISTKDHAPTSLDDDSVRSLTLEFTYSAKWHRTETSYKDRAKYIANTGFFPETLEIHWLSVINSMVLVFLLMGFVVIILSRILKHDLNRMSDDDDDGSPEEENGWKIIHTDVFRFPNNR
;
A
#
# COMPACT_ATOMS: atom_id res chain seq x y z
N LEU A 1 -24.85 -19.78 -20.81
CA LEU A 1 -25.44 -19.29 -19.54
C LEU A 1 -26.14 -17.97 -19.84
N THR A 2 -27.41 -17.80 -19.49
CA THR A 2 -28.12 -16.53 -19.71
C THR A 2 -28.32 -15.84 -18.37
N LEU A 3 -27.78 -14.63 -18.24
CA LEU A 3 -27.83 -13.80 -17.04
C LEU A 3 -28.95 -12.76 -17.16
N SER A 4 -29.64 -12.54 -16.06
CA SER A 4 -30.58 -11.43 -15.85
C SER A 4 -29.85 -10.12 -15.59
N TYR A 5 -30.57 -8.99 -15.66
CA TYR A 5 -30.02 -7.66 -15.37
C TYR A 5 -29.40 -7.55 -13.96
N GLU A 6 -30.03 -8.13 -12.94
CA GLU A 6 -29.49 -8.12 -11.57
C GLU A 6 -28.17 -8.91 -11.47
N GLU A 7 -28.09 -10.07 -12.13
CA GLU A 7 -26.88 -10.89 -12.17
C GLU A 7 -25.75 -10.21 -12.96
N ILE A 8 -26.08 -9.50 -14.04
CA ILE A 8 -25.10 -8.71 -14.81
C ILE A 8 -24.53 -7.61 -13.93
N ASN A 9 -25.36 -6.88 -13.18
CA ASN A 9 -24.88 -5.84 -12.27
C ASN A 9 -24.05 -6.42 -11.11
N ALA A 10 -24.46 -7.55 -10.54
CA ALA A 10 -23.65 -8.25 -9.54
C ALA A 10 -22.28 -8.66 -10.10
N LEU A 11 -22.25 -9.14 -11.35
CA LEU A 11 -21.01 -9.51 -12.04
C LEU A 11 -20.12 -8.28 -12.30
N ARG A 12 -20.68 -7.15 -12.73
CA ARG A 12 -19.95 -5.88 -12.91
C ARG A 12 -19.30 -5.43 -11.61
N LEU A 13 -20.08 -5.38 -10.52
CA LEU A 13 -19.59 -5.01 -9.19
C LEU A 13 -18.48 -5.96 -8.73
N SER A 14 -18.63 -7.26 -8.96
CA SER A 14 -17.60 -8.25 -8.60
C SER A 14 -16.29 -8.02 -9.36
N ILE A 15 -16.36 -7.63 -10.64
CA ILE A 15 -15.18 -7.31 -11.45
C ILE A 15 -14.54 -6.00 -10.96
N GLU A 16 -15.34 -4.99 -10.63
CA GLU A 16 -14.86 -3.72 -10.03
C GLU A 16 -14.16 -3.93 -8.69
N GLU A 17 -14.64 -4.86 -7.87
CA GLU A 17 -14.02 -5.25 -6.60
C GLU A 17 -12.87 -6.27 -6.76
N PHE A 18 -12.41 -6.52 -7.99
CA PHE A 18 -11.30 -7.45 -8.31
C PHE A 18 -11.52 -8.89 -7.81
N TYR A 19 -12.76 -9.38 -7.88
CA TYR A 19 -13.04 -10.77 -7.50
C TYR A 19 -12.31 -11.72 -8.44
N TYR A 20 -11.79 -12.80 -7.84
CA TYR A 20 -11.11 -13.87 -8.54
C TYR A 20 -11.74 -15.21 -8.14
N PHE A 21 -11.63 -16.18 -9.03
CA PHE A 21 -12.01 -17.56 -8.74
C PHE A 21 -10.77 -18.36 -8.31
N GLU A 22 -11.00 -19.45 -7.60
CA GLU A 22 -9.98 -20.45 -7.29
C GLU A 22 -10.43 -21.83 -7.78
N PHE A 23 -9.59 -22.50 -8.57
CA PHE A 23 -9.73 -23.91 -8.92
C PHE A 23 -8.61 -24.71 -8.26
N VAL A 24 -8.92 -25.88 -7.72
CA VAL A 24 -7.89 -26.76 -7.14
C VAL A 24 -7.74 -27.97 -8.03
N VAL A 25 -6.54 -28.16 -8.59
CA VAL A 25 -6.21 -29.31 -9.43
C VAL A 25 -4.99 -30.01 -8.85
N ASP A 26 -5.14 -31.27 -8.44
CA ASP A 26 -4.08 -32.06 -7.81
C ASP A 26 -3.42 -31.33 -6.63
N ASP A 27 -4.22 -30.67 -5.77
CA ASP A 27 -3.76 -29.81 -4.66
C ASP A 27 -2.99 -28.54 -5.08
N ILE A 28 -3.02 -28.16 -6.37
CA ILE A 28 -2.49 -26.88 -6.86
C ILE A 28 -3.64 -25.87 -6.96
N PRO A 29 -3.62 -24.78 -6.19
CA PRO A 29 -4.58 -23.70 -6.35
C PRO A 29 -4.23 -22.86 -7.58
N LEU A 30 -5.14 -22.83 -8.52
CA LEU A 30 -5.18 -21.96 -9.68
C LEU A 30 -6.10 -20.78 -9.39
N ARG A 31 -5.65 -19.57 -9.67
CA ARG A 31 -6.47 -18.38 -9.48
C ARG A 31 -6.50 -17.56 -10.75
N GLY A 32 -7.60 -16.87 -10.98
CA GLY A 32 -7.79 -15.98 -12.10
C GLY A 32 -8.86 -14.95 -11.79
N PHE A 33 -8.65 -13.71 -12.25
CA PHE A 33 -9.68 -12.68 -12.15
C PHE A 33 -10.87 -13.04 -13.04
N VAL A 34 -12.07 -12.67 -12.59
CA VAL A 34 -13.31 -12.92 -13.35
C VAL A 34 -13.38 -12.05 -14.61
N GLY A 35 -12.76 -10.87 -14.57
CA GLY A 35 -12.78 -9.90 -15.65
C GLY A 35 -11.63 -8.91 -15.57
N GLN A 36 -11.70 -7.89 -16.42
CA GLN A 36 -10.78 -6.77 -16.43
C GLN A 36 -11.53 -5.45 -16.54
N ILE A 37 -10.90 -4.39 -16.06
CA ILE A 37 -11.38 -3.02 -16.17
C ILE A 37 -10.36 -2.26 -17.00
N GLU A 38 -10.83 -1.56 -18.03
CA GLU A 38 -10.02 -0.62 -18.79
C GLU A 38 -10.50 0.80 -18.48
N GLU A 39 -9.60 1.63 -17.98
CA GLU A 39 -9.89 3.06 -17.79
C GLU A 39 -9.52 3.82 -19.06
N THR A 40 -10.51 4.49 -19.67
CA THR A 40 -10.28 5.34 -20.83
C THR A 40 -10.49 6.81 -20.46
N ASN A 41 -9.52 7.65 -20.86
CA ASN A 41 -9.43 9.11 -20.71
C ASN A 41 -9.09 9.63 -19.30
N LEU A 42 -8.29 10.71 -19.27
CA LEU A 42 -7.94 11.41 -18.04
C LEU A 42 -9.17 12.08 -17.41
N PHE A 43 -10.09 12.62 -18.23
CA PHE A 43 -11.41 13.16 -17.82
C PHE A 43 -12.35 13.27 -19.04
N PRO A 44 -13.64 12.90 -18.93
CA PRO A 44 -14.27 12.16 -17.84
C PRO A 44 -13.82 10.68 -17.80
N HIS A 45 -13.62 10.12 -16.61
CA HIS A 45 -13.25 8.72 -16.42
C HIS A 45 -14.40 7.83 -16.88
N LYS A 46 -14.14 6.95 -17.86
CA LYS A 46 -15.06 5.89 -18.23
C LYS A 46 -14.40 4.55 -17.95
N HIS A 47 -15.00 3.80 -17.03
CA HIS A 47 -14.62 2.42 -16.76
C HIS A 47 -15.29 1.53 -17.79
N HIS A 48 -14.48 0.80 -18.54
CA HIS A 48 -14.95 -0.23 -19.44
C HIS A 48 -14.73 -1.59 -18.78
N ILE A 49 -15.81 -2.30 -18.52
CA ILE A 49 -15.81 -3.56 -17.77
C ILE A 49 -15.93 -4.70 -18.77
N TYR A 50 -15.03 -5.68 -18.66
CA TYR A 50 -15.03 -6.87 -19.49
C TYR A 50 -14.97 -8.13 -18.65
N VAL A 51 -15.65 -9.20 -19.09
CA VAL A 51 -15.61 -10.53 -18.47
C VAL A 51 -14.81 -11.50 -19.33
N TYR A 52 -13.99 -12.33 -18.68
CA TYR A 52 -13.31 -13.42 -19.37
C TYR A 52 -14.25 -14.62 -19.49
N THR A 53 -14.50 -15.05 -20.73
CA THR A 53 -15.37 -16.20 -21.02
C THR A 53 -14.60 -17.43 -21.48
N HIS A 54 -13.33 -17.28 -21.87
CA HIS A 54 -12.46 -18.38 -22.24
C HIS A 54 -11.28 -18.52 -21.29
N HIS A 55 -11.03 -19.74 -20.83
CA HIS A 55 -9.91 -20.07 -19.95
C HIS A 55 -8.99 -21.11 -20.60
N HIS A 56 -7.72 -20.75 -20.80
CA HIS A 56 -6.69 -21.65 -21.29
C HIS A 56 -5.91 -22.24 -20.11
N PHE A 57 -5.93 -23.56 -19.95
CA PHE A 57 -5.19 -24.27 -18.91
C PHE A 57 -3.87 -24.80 -19.46
N ASP A 58 -2.75 -24.37 -18.88
CA ASP A 58 -1.42 -24.85 -19.22
C ASP A 58 -0.93 -25.83 -18.16
N PHE A 59 -0.89 -27.12 -18.49
CA PHE A 59 -0.45 -28.19 -17.60
C PHE A 59 1.01 -28.55 -17.85
N HIS A 60 1.77 -28.66 -16.78
CA HIS A 60 3.16 -29.07 -16.78
C HIS A 60 3.27 -30.42 -16.07
N ILE A 61 3.59 -31.46 -16.83
CA ILE A 61 3.60 -32.87 -16.40
C ILE A 61 5.02 -33.43 -16.46
N ASN A 62 5.42 -34.15 -15.40
CA ASN A 62 6.61 -35.00 -15.42
C ASN A 62 6.16 -36.45 -15.24
N ASN A 63 6.45 -37.29 -16.23
CA ASN A 63 5.97 -38.67 -16.33
C ASN A 63 4.44 -38.76 -16.25
N ASN A 64 3.90 -39.03 -15.06
CA ASN A 64 2.46 -39.18 -14.80
C ASN A 64 1.99 -38.33 -13.61
N GLN A 65 2.75 -37.30 -13.24
CA GLN A 65 2.47 -36.41 -12.12
C GLN A 65 2.35 -34.98 -12.63
N ILE A 66 1.32 -34.27 -12.17
CA ILE A 66 1.15 -32.85 -12.44
C ILE A 66 2.15 -32.11 -11.54
N ILE A 67 3.03 -31.35 -12.16
CA ILE A 67 4.02 -30.55 -11.44
C ILE A 67 3.52 -29.12 -11.26
N TYR A 68 2.90 -28.57 -12.30
CA TYR A 68 2.40 -27.22 -12.27
C TYR A 68 1.21 -27.10 -13.23
N VAL A 69 0.32 -26.17 -12.93
CA VAL A 69 -0.77 -25.79 -13.82
C VAL A 69 -0.94 -24.28 -13.71
N ASN A 70 -1.23 -23.64 -14.83
CA ASN A 70 -1.58 -22.22 -14.88
C ASN A 70 -2.87 -22.01 -15.68
N ILE A 71 -3.51 -20.87 -15.49
CA ILE A 71 -4.64 -20.41 -16.28
C ILE A 71 -4.29 -19.09 -16.98
N SER A 72 -4.59 -19.01 -18.27
CA SER A 72 -4.41 -17.83 -19.09
C SER A 72 -5.73 -17.44 -19.75
N THR A 73 -5.98 -16.15 -19.88
CA THR A 73 -7.13 -15.57 -20.59
C THR A 73 -6.70 -14.75 -21.81
N LYS A 74 -5.41 -14.76 -22.15
CA LYS A 74 -4.82 -13.85 -23.16
C LYS A 74 -5.21 -14.16 -24.59
N ASP A 75 -5.56 -15.41 -24.89
CA ASP A 75 -5.76 -15.88 -26.27
C ASP A 75 -7.15 -15.55 -26.82
N HIS A 76 -8.05 -15.02 -25.98
CA HIS A 76 -9.41 -14.65 -26.37
C HIS A 76 -9.76 -13.26 -25.89
N ALA A 77 -10.38 -12.47 -26.79
CA ALA A 77 -10.89 -11.15 -26.43
C ALA A 77 -11.99 -11.29 -25.38
N PRO A 78 -11.95 -10.49 -24.29
CA PRO A 78 -12.96 -10.56 -23.26
C PRO A 78 -14.26 -9.92 -23.74
N THR A 79 -15.38 -10.31 -23.14
CA THR A 79 -16.71 -9.83 -23.52
C THR A 79 -17.05 -8.55 -22.75
N SER A 80 -17.39 -7.47 -23.45
CA SER A 80 -17.77 -6.21 -22.79
C SER A 80 -19.09 -6.34 -22.05
N LEU A 81 -19.13 -5.75 -20.86
CA LEU A 81 -20.32 -5.60 -20.03
C LEU A 81 -20.81 -4.15 -19.97
N ASP A 82 -20.40 -3.26 -20.87
CA ASP A 82 -20.67 -1.82 -20.76
C ASP A 82 -22.09 -1.40 -21.18
N ASP A 83 -22.85 -2.29 -21.82
CA ASP A 83 -24.17 -1.96 -22.33
C ASP A 83 -25.24 -2.08 -21.24
N ASP A 84 -25.61 -0.94 -20.64
CA ASP A 84 -26.68 -0.84 -19.64
C ASP A 84 -28.09 -1.04 -20.20
N SER A 85 -28.26 -1.03 -21.52
CA SER A 85 -29.57 -1.29 -22.14
C SER A 85 -29.92 -2.78 -22.20
N VAL A 86 -28.95 -3.66 -21.98
CA VAL A 86 -29.10 -5.11 -22.03
C VAL A 86 -29.77 -5.61 -20.75
N ARG A 87 -31.02 -6.08 -20.87
CA ARG A 87 -31.77 -6.70 -19.77
C ARG A 87 -31.44 -8.18 -19.53
N SER A 88 -30.83 -8.83 -20.52
CA SER A 88 -30.41 -10.23 -20.44
C SER A 88 -29.22 -10.48 -21.37
N LEU A 89 -28.17 -11.10 -20.87
CA LEU A 89 -26.95 -11.38 -21.61
C LEU A 89 -26.67 -12.88 -21.61
N THR A 90 -26.46 -13.47 -22.79
CA THR A 90 -26.05 -14.87 -22.88
C THR A 90 -24.54 -14.95 -23.04
N LEU A 91 -23.87 -15.50 -22.03
CA LEU A 91 -22.43 -15.77 -22.03
C LEU A 91 -22.18 -17.25 -22.32
N GLU A 92 -21.28 -17.51 -23.26
CA GLU A 92 -20.79 -18.85 -23.55
C GLU A 92 -19.39 -19.00 -22.94
N PHE A 93 -19.29 -19.84 -21.91
CA PHE A 93 -18.01 -20.13 -21.28
C PHE A 93 -17.36 -21.31 -21.98
N THR A 94 -16.09 -21.12 -22.36
CA THR A 94 -15.30 -22.13 -23.06
C THR A 94 -13.96 -22.30 -22.36
N TYR A 95 -13.32 -23.45 -22.58
CA TYR A 95 -12.00 -23.70 -22.05
C TYR A 95 -11.17 -24.48 -23.06
N SER A 96 -9.87 -24.34 -22.94
CA SER A 96 -8.90 -25.15 -23.68
C SER A 96 -7.79 -25.59 -22.74
N ALA A 97 -7.11 -26.68 -23.08
CA ALA A 97 -6.06 -27.25 -22.25
C ALA A 97 -4.86 -27.66 -23.09
N LYS A 98 -3.67 -27.33 -22.61
CA LYS A 98 -2.39 -27.64 -23.24
C LYS A 98 -1.47 -28.34 -22.25
N TRP A 99 -0.74 -29.34 -22.73
CA TRP A 99 0.08 -30.19 -21.89
C TRP A 99 1.54 -30.10 -22.31
N HIS A 100 2.41 -29.81 -21.34
CA HIS A 100 3.84 -29.61 -21.49
C HIS A 100 4.61 -30.61 -20.62
N ARG A 101 5.63 -31.26 -21.21
CA ARG A 101 6.53 -32.13 -20.43
C ARG A 101 7.57 -31.29 -19.69
N THR A 102 7.85 -31.63 -18.44
CA THR A 102 8.87 -30.97 -17.62
C THR A 102 9.83 -31.97 -16.99
N GLU A 103 11.05 -31.52 -16.71
CA GLU A 103 12.09 -32.32 -16.03
C GLU A 103 12.02 -32.18 -14.50
N THR A 104 11.27 -31.19 -13.99
CA THR A 104 11.11 -30.90 -12.57
C THR A 104 10.51 -32.10 -11.84
N SER A 105 11.20 -32.59 -10.80
CA SER A 105 10.73 -33.71 -10.02
C SER A 105 9.52 -33.34 -9.14
N TYR A 106 8.68 -34.31 -8.80
CA TYR A 106 7.58 -34.08 -7.86
C TYR A 106 8.04 -33.61 -6.48
N LYS A 107 9.27 -33.93 -6.06
CA LYS A 107 9.83 -33.47 -4.78
C LYS A 107 10.07 -31.95 -4.77
N ASP A 108 10.43 -31.40 -5.93
CA ASP A 108 10.70 -29.97 -6.10
C ASP A 108 9.43 -29.18 -6.46
N ARG A 109 8.30 -29.87 -6.65
CA ARG A 109 6.99 -29.31 -7.02
C ARG A 109 6.59 -28.13 -6.16
N ALA A 110 6.61 -28.29 -4.83
CA ALA A 110 6.19 -27.24 -3.90
C ALA A 110 7.03 -25.96 -4.05
N LYS A 111 8.34 -26.11 -4.24
CA LYS A 111 9.26 -24.98 -4.46
C LYS A 111 9.00 -24.29 -5.80
N TYR A 112 8.70 -25.07 -6.84
CA TYR A 112 8.35 -24.52 -8.15
C TYR A 112 7.04 -23.72 -8.10
N ILE A 113 6.01 -24.24 -7.42
CA ILE A 113 4.72 -23.57 -7.24
C ILE A 113 4.86 -22.27 -6.45
N ALA A 114 5.61 -22.28 -5.35
CA ALA A 114 5.88 -21.08 -4.54
C ALA A 114 6.43 -19.93 -5.42
N ASN A 115 7.47 -20.22 -6.20
CA ASN A 115 8.11 -19.23 -7.07
C ASN A 115 7.23 -18.72 -8.24
N THR A 116 6.14 -19.40 -8.57
CA THR A 116 5.27 -19.11 -9.73
C THR A 116 3.85 -18.71 -9.31
N GLY A 117 3.68 -18.34 -8.04
CA GLY A 117 2.38 -18.00 -7.46
C GLY A 117 1.63 -16.89 -8.21
N PHE A 118 0.29 -17.02 -8.25
CA PHE A 118 -0.62 -16.06 -8.88
C PHE A 118 -0.51 -14.65 -8.31
N PHE A 119 -0.37 -14.55 -6.99
CA PHE A 119 0.00 -13.31 -6.32
C PHE A 119 1.52 -13.34 -6.14
N PRO A 120 2.28 -12.35 -6.63
CA PRO A 120 3.70 -12.26 -6.31
C PRO A 120 3.86 -12.28 -4.79
N GLU A 121 4.69 -13.19 -4.27
CA GLU A 121 4.65 -13.70 -2.89
C GLU A 121 4.67 -12.65 -1.75
N THR A 122 4.93 -11.37 -2.01
CA THR A 122 5.16 -10.38 -0.94
C THR A 122 4.71 -8.94 -1.21
N LEU A 123 4.14 -8.61 -2.39
CA LEU A 123 4.39 -7.25 -2.90
C LEU A 123 3.34 -6.15 -2.72
N GLU A 124 2.05 -6.31 -2.37
CA GLU A 124 1.13 -5.15 -2.46
C GLU A 124 0.21 -4.79 -1.29
N ILE A 125 -0.10 -5.70 -0.35
CA ILE A 125 -1.15 -5.39 0.63
C ILE A 125 -0.57 -4.91 1.98
N HIS A 126 0.58 -5.44 2.42
CA HIS A 126 1.14 -5.07 3.73
C HIS A 126 1.95 -3.77 3.72
N TRP A 127 2.70 -3.46 2.66
CA TRP A 127 3.55 -2.26 2.67
C TRP A 127 2.74 -0.97 2.67
N LEU A 128 1.52 -0.94 2.12
CA LEU A 128 0.63 0.23 2.17
C LEU A 128 0.28 0.60 3.61
N SER A 129 -0.05 -0.39 4.46
CA SER A 129 -0.32 -0.16 5.89
C SER A 129 0.94 0.26 6.67
N VAL A 130 2.10 -0.32 6.34
CA VAL A 130 3.39 0.05 6.93
C VAL A 130 3.76 1.50 6.59
N ILE A 131 3.69 1.90 5.31
CA ILE A 131 3.95 3.28 4.90
C ILE A 131 2.96 4.25 5.55
N ASN A 132 1.67 3.92 5.57
CA ASN A 132 0.66 4.76 6.21
C ASN A 132 0.99 5.01 7.69
N SER A 133 1.43 3.98 8.42
CA SER A 133 1.87 4.14 9.81
C SER A 133 3.15 4.98 9.94
N MET A 134 4.12 4.83 9.02
CA MET A 134 5.36 5.62 9.03
C MET A 134 5.09 7.10 8.77
N VAL A 135 4.20 7.44 7.82
CA VAL A 135 3.80 8.82 7.52
C VAL A 135 3.19 9.48 8.76
N LEU A 136 2.30 8.78 9.48
CA LEU A 136 1.71 9.29 10.72
C LEU A 136 2.76 9.57 11.80
N VAL A 137 3.74 8.66 11.98
CA VAL A 137 4.82 8.83 12.96
C VAL A 137 5.68 10.06 12.64
N PHE A 138 6.06 10.27 11.37
CA PHE A 138 6.84 11.45 10.98
C PHE A 138 6.07 12.75 11.17
N LEU A 139 4.76 12.76 10.87
CA LEU A 139 3.90 13.93 11.10
C LEU A 139 3.84 14.28 12.59
N LEU A 140 3.60 13.28 13.45
CA LEU A 140 3.56 13.46 14.90
C LEU A 140 4.91 13.93 15.45
N MET A 141 6.02 13.35 14.97
CA MET A 141 7.36 13.77 15.38
C MET A 141 7.67 15.20 14.95
N GLY A 142 7.27 15.61 13.74
CA GLY A 142 7.38 16.99 13.28
C GLY A 142 6.59 17.96 14.16
N PHE A 143 5.36 17.60 14.53
CA PHE A 143 4.54 18.40 15.43
C PHE A 143 5.17 18.59 16.82
N VAL A 144 5.73 17.51 17.38
CA VAL A 144 6.46 17.56 18.67
C VAL A 144 7.68 18.49 18.56
N VAL A 145 8.48 18.38 17.49
CA VAL A 145 9.65 19.24 17.29
C VAL A 145 9.25 20.72 17.17
N ILE A 146 8.13 21.03 16.50
CA ILE A 146 7.62 22.41 16.39
C ILE A 146 7.24 22.96 17.78
N ILE A 147 6.51 22.17 18.58
CA ILE A 147 6.12 22.57 19.94
C ILE A 147 7.36 22.81 20.80
N LEU A 148 8.30 21.86 20.81
CA LEU A 148 9.54 21.98 21.57
C LEU A 148 10.36 23.19 21.12
N SER A 149 10.49 23.42 19.81
CA SER A 149 11.18 24.60 19.28
C SER A 149 10.51 25.90 19.71
N ARG A 150 9.17 25.93 19.81
CA ARG A 150 8.42 27.09 20.26
C ARG A 150 8.63 27.36 21.75
N ILE A 151 8.63 26.32 22.57
CA ILE A 151 8.90 26.42 24.01
C ILE A 151 10.35 26.85 24.25
N LEU A 152 11.31 26.22 23.60
CA LEU A 152 12.73 26.55 23.74
C LEU A 152 13.02 27.99 23.32
N LYS A 153 12.44 28.47 22.21
CA LYS A 153 12.58 29.88 21.80
C LYS A 153 11.97 30.84 22.83
N HIS A 154 10.81 30.49 23.37
CA HIS A 154 10.16 31.29 24.41
C HIS A 154 11.00 31.32 25.71
N ASP A 155 11.54 30.18 26.13
CA ASP A 155 12.33 30.06 27.36
C ASP A 155 13.70 30.76 27.23
N LEU A 156 14.37 30.60 26.08
CA LEU A 156 15.62 31.31 25.78
C LEU A 156 15.43 32.83 25.75
N ASN A 157 14.34 33.31 25.13
CA ASN A 157 14.06 34.74 25.06
C ASN A 157 13.77 35.30 26.47
N ARG A 158 13.03 34.57 27.32
CA ARG A 158 12.80 35.01 28.71
C ARG A 158 14.10 35.11 29.49
N MET A 159 15.01 34.14 29.35
CA MET A 159 16.30 34.20 30.05
C MET A 159 17.17 35.36 29.53
N SER A 160 17.13 35.63 28.23
CA SER A 160 17.83 36.78 27.64
C SER A 160 17.25 38.12 28.13
N ASP A 161 15.93 38.21 28.26
CA ASP A 161 15.25 39.41 28.77
C ASP A 161 15.46 39.58 30.29
N ASP A 162 15.46 38.50 31.08
CA ASP A 162 15.74 38.53 32.53
C ASP A 162 17.21 38.89 32.83
N ASP A 163 18.16 38.50 31.97
CA ASP A 163 19.56 38.92 32.05
C ASP A 163 19.75 40.42 31.64
N ASP A 164 18.86 40.98 30.81
CA ASP A 164 18.87 42.40 30.40
C ASP A 164 18.13 43.31 31.41
N ASP A 165 17.16 42.79 32.16
CA ASP A 165 16.47 43.49 33.26
C ASP A 165 17.24 43.41 34.60
N GLY A 166 18.43 42.77 34.59
CA GLY A 166 19.46 42.93 35.61
C GLY A 166 20.01 44.34 35.57
N SER A 167 19.29 45.28 36.20
CA SER A 167 19.70 46.68 36.32
C SER A 167 21.22 46.79 36.61
N PRO A 168 21.99 47.61 35.86
CA PRO A 168 23.44 47.76 36.07
C PRO A 168 23.83 48.38 37.43
N GLU A 169 22.84 48.63 38.29
CA GLU A 169 23.02 49.12 39.66
C GLU A 169 23.40 48.00 40.65
N GLU A 170 22.92 46.77 40.49
CA GLU A 170 23.18 45.69 41.47
C GLU A 170 24.61 45.11 41.36
N GLU A 171 25.20 45.10 40.16
CA GLU A 171 26.55 44.57 39.94
C GLU A 171 27.67 45.50 40.48
N ASN A 172 27.33 46.76 40.82
CA ASN A 172 28.27 47.74 41.37
C ASN A 172 28.34 47.77 42.91
N GLY A 173 27.38 47.18 43.62
CA GLY A 173 27.28 47.30 45.08
C GLY A 173 28.51 46.77 45.84
N TRP A 174 28.89 45.51 45.57
CA TRP A 174 30.02 44.85 46.26
C TRP A 174 31.38 45.50 45.95
N LYS A 175 31.52 46.10 44.78
CA LYS A 175 32.75 46.76 44.31
C LYS A 175 32.95 48.15 44.94
N ILE A 176 31.85 48.84 45.26
CA ILE A 176 31.87 50.13 45.97
C ILE A 176 32.23 49.93 47.45
N ILE A 177 31.75 48.85 48.09
CA ILE A 177 31.99 48.59 49.52
C ILE A 177 33.46 48.24 49.80
N HIS A 178 34.15 47.52 48.89
CA HIS A 178 35.56 47.19 49.07
C HIS A 178 36.48 48.42 49.11
N THR A 179 36.05 49.55 48.54
CA THR A 179 36.84 50.80 48.51
C THR A 179 36.77 51.57 49.84
N ASP A 180 35.83 51.21 50.73
CA ASP A 180 35.62 51.92 52.01
C ASP A 180 36.35 51.28 53.20
N VAL A 181 36.93 50.08 53.02
CA VAL A 181 37.61 49.31 54.07
C VAL A 181 38.95 49.94 54.52
N PHE A 182 39.49 50.93 53.78
CA PHE A 182 40.80 51.52 54.05
C PHE A 182 40.79 53.01 54.45
N ARG A 183 39.67 53.58 54.89
CA ARG A 183 39.67 54.99 55.35
C ARG A 183 40.26 55.11 56.75
N PHE A 184 41.28 55.96 56.90
CA PHE A 184 41.85 56.29 58.20
C PHE A 184 40.88 57.13 59.05
N PRO A 185 40.76 56.88 60.36
CA PRO A 185 39.90 57.65 61.24
C PRO A 185 40.43 59.08 61.41
N ASN A 186 39.51 60.05 61.33
CA ASN A 186 39.85 61.46 61.44
C ASN A 186 39.87 61.87 62.92
N ASN A 187 41.04 61.80 63.54
CA ASN A 187 41.25 62.26 64.92
C ASN A 187 42.14 63.52 64.91
N ARG A 188 41.53 64.70 65.03
CA ARG A 188 42.05 65.78 65.88
C ARG A 188 40.98 66.83 66.19
#